data_AF-A0A5J4PF77-F1
#
_entry.id   AF-A0A5J4PF77-F1
#
_cell.length_a   1.000
_cell.length_b   1.000
_cell.length_c   1.000
_cell.angle_alpha   90.00
_cell.angle_beta   90.00
_cell.angle_gamma   90.00
#
_symmetry.space_group_name_H-M   'P 1'
#
loop_
_entity.id
_entity.type
_entity.pdbx_description
1 polymer ?
#
loop_
_entity_poly.entity_id
_entity_poly.type
_entity_poly.pdbx_seq_one_letter_code
_entity_poly.pdbx_strand_id
1 'polypeptide(L)'
;MKIKRKNEVPLPVPPTVTAKHRCRKQGLILIFAGLLLCSPLSVGAQCETVNIAFKAGEEVTYDLYFNWKFIWTKAGVAQLTIDSILHDSQPAYRLNLLVVGNKKTDRFFKMRDTLTSVVSERLQPISFRKGAEESSRYTIDEVSFFNKDGVHYVKQQR
;
A
#
# COMPACT_ATOMS: atom_id res chain seq x y z
N MET A 1 8.15 24.39 33.61
CA MET A 1 9.52 24.37 34.16
C MET A 1 10.43 25.18 33.22
N LYS A 2 10.74 26.43 33.58
CA LYS A 2 11.55 27.37 32.77
C LYS A 2 12.93 27.48 33.40
N ILE A 3 13.96 27.06 32.67
CA ILE A 3 15.35 27.15 33.11
C ILE A 3 15.90 28.50 32.65
N LYS A 4 16.11 29.43 33.60
CA LYS A 4 16.86 30.67 33.36
C LYS A 4 18.35 30.34 33.24
N ARG A 5 18.96 30.69 32.09
CA ARG A 5 20.42 30.71 31.95
C ARG A 5 21.00 31.93 32.65
N LYS A 6 22.08 31.71 33.43
CA LYS A 6 22.93 32.73 34.04
C LYS A 6 23.65 33.54 32.95
N ASN A 7 23.81 34.84 33.20
CA ASN A 7 24.57 35.75 32.35
C ASN A 7 26.07 35.41 32.43
N GLU A 8 26.69 35.18 31.27
CA GLU A 8 28.15 35.02 31.14
C GLU A 8 28.82 36.38 30.90
N VAL A 9 29.93 36.60 31.59
CA VAL A 9 30.78 37.79 31.51
C VAL A 9 31.59 37.75 30.20
N PRO A 10 31.73 38.84 29.43
CA PRO A 10 32.49 38.82 28.19
C PRO A 10 34.00 38.62 28.45
N LEU A 11 34.58 37.60 27.84
CA LEU A 11 36.03 37.40 27.77
C LEU A 11 36.67 38.39 26.77
N PRO A 12 37.91 38.85 27.01
CA PRO A 12 38.56 39.82 26.15
C PRO A 12 38.89 39.22 24.78
N VAL A 13 38.61 40.01 23.75
CA VAL A 13 38.76 39.62 22.34
C VAL A 13 40.26 39.57 21.97
N PRO A 14 40.78 38.47 21.42
CA PRO A 14 42.15 38.43 20.92
C PRO A 14 42.30 39.24 19.62
N PRO A 15 43.50 39.77 19.33
CA PRO A 15 43.73 40.61 18.17
C PRO A 15 43.46 39.88 16.86
N THR A 16 42.67 40.52 16.01
CA THR A 16 42.28 40.10 14.67
C THR A 16 43.52 40.05 13.76
N VAL A 17 44.13 38.88 13.62
CA VAL A 17 45.08 38.64 12.52
C VAL A 17 44.26 38.37 11.27
N THR A 18 44.21 39.35 10.37
CA THR A 18 43.62 39.20 9.03
C THR A 18 44.48 38.27 8.19
N ALA A 19 44.26 36.96 8.30
CA ALA A 19 44.70 36.01 7.29
C ALA A 19 43.81 36.24 6.06
N LYS A 20 44.41 36.85 5.02
CA LYS A 20 43.80 37.04 3.70
C LYS A 20 43.60 35.66 3.06
N HIS A 21 42.52 34.97 3.42
CA HIS A 21 42.10 33.72 2.82
C HIS A 21 41.68 34.01 1.37
N ARG A 22 42.66 33.97 0.47
CA ARG A 22 42.41 34.01 -0.97
C ARG A 22 41.53 32.81 -1.30
N CYS A 23 40.38 33.14 -1.88
CA CYS A 23 39.26 32.29 -2.20
C CYS A 23 39.68 30.96 -2.88
N ARG A 24 39.76 29.87 -2.12
CA ARG A 24 39.74 28.49 -2.61
C ARG A 24 38.33 27.87 -2.51
N LYS A 25 37.29 28.72 -2.38
CA LYS A 25 35.88 28.29 -2.30
C LYS A 25 35.24 28.13 -3.68
N GLN A 26 35.67 28.92 -4.67
CA GLN A 26 35.13 28.86 -6.04
C GLN A 26 35.45 27.54 -6.74
N GLY A 27 36.68 27.03 -6.63
CA GLY A 27 37.05 25.74 -7.22
C GLY A 27 36.27 24.56 -6.62
N LEU A 28 36.03 24.57 -5.31
CA LEU A 28 35.28 23.50 -4.64
C LEU A 28 33.79 23.50 -5.03
N ILE A 29 33.20 24.69 -5.18
CA ILE A 29 31.80 24.86 -5.64
C ILE A 29 31.65 24.44 -7.09
N LEU A 30 32.61 24.78 -7.97
CA LEU A 30 32.59 24.36 -9.37
C LEU A 30 32.77 22.85 -9.52
N ILE A 31 33.58 22.22 -8.67
CA ILE A 31 33.72 20.75 -8.62
C ILE A 31 32.42 20.09 -8.12
N PHE A 32 31.78 20.62 -7.08
CA PHE A 32 30.49 20.09 -6.58
C PHE A 32 29.36 20.29 -7.59
N ALA A 33 29.32 21.44 -8.28
CA ALA A 33 28.35 21.71 -9.35
C ALA A 33 28.58 20.82 -10.57
N GLY A 34 29.84 20.59 -10.96
CA GLY A 34 30.20 19.66 -12.04
C GLY A 34 29.85 18.20 -11.70
N LEU A 35 29.98 17.79 -10.43
CA LEU A 35 29.61 16.45 -9.97
C LEU A 35 28.09 16.22 -10.00
N LEU A 36 27.28 17.26 -9.73
CA LEU A 36 25.81 17.19 -9.86
C LEU A 36 25.36 17.08 -11.33
N LEU A 37 26.07 17.72 -12.26
CA LEU A 37 25.74 17.71 -13.70
C LEU A 37 26.05 16.38 -14.39
N CYS A 38 26.94 15.54 -13.84
CA CYS A 38 27.32 14.25 -14.41
C CYS A 38 26.49 13.06 -13.89
N SER A 39 25.42 13.30 -13.14
CA SER A 39 24.60 12.25 -12.56
C SER A 39 23.28 12.11 -13.32
N PRO A 40 23.15 11.27 -14.37
CA PRO A 40 21.84 10.84 -14.84
C PRO A 40 21.25 9.85 -13.83
N LEU A 41 20.91 10.35 -12.64
CA LEU A 41 20.04 9.63 -11.72
C LEU A 41 18.67 9.64 -12.40
N SER A 42 18.39 8.61 -13.20
CA SER A 42 17.03 8.28 -13.59
C SER A 42 16.30 7.90 -12.30
N VAL A 43 15.71 8.89 -11.65
CA VAL A 43 14.88 8.71 -10.46
C VAL A 43 13.57 8.09 -10.95
N GLY A 44 13.50 6.75 -10.95
CA GLY A 44 12.29 5.98 -11.26
C GLY A 44 11.19 6.09 -10.19
N ALA A 45 11.17 7.15 -9.38
CA ALA A 45 10.24 7.31 -8.26
C ALA A 45 8.77 7.52 -8.69
N GLN A 46 8.51 7.65 -9.99
CA GLN A 46 7.16 7.79 -10.57
C GLN A 46 6.86 6.69 -11.60
N CYS A 47 7.58 5.56 -11.57
CA CYS A 47 7.21 4.44 -12.42
C CYS A 47 5.89 3.83 -11.95
N GLU A 48 4.91 3.79 -12.85
CA GLU A 48 3.67 3.07 -12.64
C GLU A 48 3.92 1.60 -12.34
N THR A 49 3.11 1.03 -11.44
CA THR A 49 3.17 -0.39 -11.12
C THR A 49 2.75 -1.19 -12.34
N VAL A 50 3.69 -1.98 -12.87
CA VAL A 50 3.41 -2.96 -13.91
C VAL A 50 2.82 -4.20 -13.25
N ASN A 51 1.66 -4.66 -13.73
CA ASN A 51 1.09 -5.91 -13.25
C ASN A 51 1.92 -7.10 -13.77
N ILE A 52 2.63 -7.76 -12.86
CA ILE A 52 3.33 -9.03 -13.10
C ILE A 52 2.75 -10.18 -12.26
N ALA A 53 1.72 -9.89 -11.45
CA ALA A 53 1.24 -10.81 -10.42
C ALA A 53 0.25 -11.83 -11.00
N PHE A 54 -0.56 -11.43 -11.97
CA PHE A 54 -1.62 -12.26 -12.52
C PHE A 54 -2.01 -11.83 -13.93
N LYS A 55 -2.80 -12.68 -14.59
CA LYS A 55 -3.44 -12.42 -15.88
C LYS A 55 -4.95 -12.63 -15.79
N ALA A 56 -5.69 -11.97 -16.66
CA ALA A 56 -7.13 -12.23 -16.78
C ALA A 56 -7.39 -13.67 -17.23
N GLY A 57 -8.41 -14.29 -16.66
CA GLY A 57 -8.78 -15.69 -16.86
C GLY A 57 -8.08 -16.67 -15.91
N GLU A 58 -7.17 -16.20 -15.04
CA GLU A 58 -6.57 -17.05 -14.03
C GLU A 58 -7.57 -17.43 -12.94
N GLU A 59 -7.49 -18.69 -12.51
CA GLU A 59 -8.32 -19.25 -11.46
C GLU A 59 -7.44 -20.09 -10.53
N VAL A 60 -7.57 -19.86 -9.23
CA VAL A 60 -6.87 -20.60 -8.19
C VAL A 60 -7.85 -21.11 -7.16
N THR A 61 -7.84 -22.43 -6.93
CA THR A 61 -8.66 -23.07 -5.92
C THR A 61 -7.80 -23.52 -4.73
N TYR A 62 -8.21 -23.14 -3.53
CA TYR A 62 -7.56 -23.46 -2.27
C TYR A 62 -8.44 -24.34 -1.39
N ASP A 63 -7.83 -25.33 -0.75
CA ASP A 63 -8.48 -26.07 0.32
C ASP A 63 -8.30 -25.34 1.65
N LEU A 64 -9.41 -25.08 2.34
CA LEU A 64 -9.39 -24.46 3.66
C LEU A 64 -9.37 -25.52 4.75
N TYR A 65 -8.49 -25.36 5.73
CA TYR A 65 -8.38 -26.25 6.88
C TYR A 65 -8.51 -25.47 8.18
N PHE A 66 -9.26 -26.03 9.13
CA PHE A 66 -9.23 -25.59 10.52
C PHE A 66 -8.15 -26.35 11.29
N ASN A 67 -7.35 -25.59 12.03
CA ASN A 67 -6.37 -26.14 12.95
C ASN A 67 -6.95 -26.20 14.37
N TRP A 68 -7.21 -27.40 14.88
CA TRP A 68 -7.62 -27.65 16.26
C TRP A 68 -6.48 -28.33 17.03
N LYS A 69 -5.45 -27.53 17.37
CA LYS A 69 -4.19 -27.92 18.03
C LYS A 69 -3.38 -28.96 17.25
N PHE A 70 -3.82 -30.21 17.25
CA PHE A 70 -3.13 -31.35 16.63
C PHE A 70 -3.92 -31.97 15.47
N ILE A 71 -5.17 -31.53 15.25
CA ILE A 71 -6.06 -32.07 14.22
C ILE A 71 -6.29 -31.00 13.15
N TRP A 72 -5.99 -31.35 11.91
CA TRP A 72 -6.29 -30.55 10.73
C TRP A 72 -7.55 -31.09 10.06
N THR A 73 -8.62 -30.31 10.05
CA THR A 73 -9.89 -30.72 9.44
C THR A 73 -10.20 -29.83 8.24
N LYS A 74 -10.47 -30.44 7.08
CA LYS A 74 -10.88 -29.70 5.89
C LYS A 74 -12.21 -28.97 6.15
N ALA A 75 -12.14 -27.65 6.15
CA ALA A 75 -13.23 -26.75 6.49
C ALA A 75 -14.06 -26.32 5.28
N GLY A 76 -13.46 -26.28 4.09
CA GLY A 76 -14.13 -25.84 2.87
C GLY A 76 -13.16 -25.68 1.71
N VAL A 77 -13.62 -24.95 0.70
CA VAL A 77 -12.86 -24.58 -0.50
C VAL A 77 -13.00 -23.07 -0.72
N ALA A 78 -11.93 -22.43 -1.16
CA ALA A 78 -11.93 -21.04 -1.61
C ALA A 78 -11.47 -20.98 -3.06
N GLN A 79 -12.23 -20.28 -3.91
CA GLN A 79 -11.94 -20.14 -5.34
C GLN A 79 -11.71 -18.67 -5.64
N LEU A 80 -10.52 -18.33 -6.11
CA LEU A 80 -10.14 -17.01 -6.58
C LEU A 80 -10.18 -17.00 -8.10
N THR A 81 -10.98 -16.12 -8.70
CA THR A 81 -11.03 -15.89 -10.14
C THR A 81 -10.64 -14.46 -10.46
N ILE A 82 -10.03 -14.27 -11.62
CA ILE A 82 -9.57 -12.96 -12.09
C ILE A 82 -10.17 -12.71 -13.47
N ASP A 83 -11.13 -11.78 -13.54
CA ASP A 83 -11.81 -11.41 -14.78
C ASP A 83 -11.28 -10.05 -15.30
N SER A 84 -11.22 -9.89 -16.62
CA SER A 84 -11.11 -8.56 -17.24
C SER A 84 -12.50 -7.97 -17.40
N ILE A 85 -12.68 -6.72 -16.95
CA ILE A 85 -13.94 -5.99 -17.02
C ILE A 85 -13.72 -4.56 -17.53
N LEU A 86 -14.80 -3.89 -17.93
CA LEU A 86 -14.81 -2.45 -18.16
C LEU A 86 -15.49 -1.78 -16.97
N HIS A 87 -14.77 -0.93 -16.25
CA HIS A 87 -15.29 -0.09 -15.17
C HIS A 87 -15.24 1.37 -15.63
N ASP A 88 -16.38 2.06 -15.69
CA ASP A 88 -16.49 3.42 -16.21
C ASP A 88 -15.82 3.61 -17.58
N SER A 89 -16.03 2.65 -18.48
CA SER A 89 -15.42 2.58 -19.82
C SER A 89 -13.89 2.48 -19.84
N GLN A 90 -13.25 2.22 -18.69
CA GLN A 90 -11.82 1.93 -18.57
C GLN A 90 -11.59 0.44 -18.30
N PRO A 91 -10.52 -0.16 -18.86
CA PRO A 91 -10.18 -1.55 -18.56
C PRO A 91 -9.73 -1.70 -17.11
N ALA A 92 -10.22 -2.75 -16.47
CA ALA A 92 -9.97 -3.07 -15.07
C ALA A 92 -10.00 -4.60 -14.87
N TYR A 93 -9.42 -5.04 -13.75
CA TYR A 93 -9.52 -6.41 -13.30
C TYR A 93 -10.50 -6.53 -12.15
N ARG A 94 -11.33 -7.58 -12.19
CA ARG A 94 -12.20 -7.97 -11.09
C ARG A 94 -11.69 -9.28 -10.51
N LEU A 95 -11.25 -9.22 -9.26
CA LEU A 95 -10.85 -10.38 -8.49
C LEU A 95 -12.03 -10.81 -7.63
N ASN A 96 -12.50 -12.03 -7.82
CA ASN A 96 -13.58 -12.61 -7.02
C ASN A 96 -13.05 -13.80 -6.23
N LEU A 97 -13.16 -13.75 -4.92
CA LEU A 97 -12.86 -14.85 -4.03
C LEU A 97 -14.16 -15.36 -3.41
N LEU A 98 -14.55 -16.57 -3.80
CA LEU A 98 -15.71 -17.27 -3.26
C LEU A 98 -15.26 -18.32 -2.26
N VAL A 99 -15.76 -18.25 -1.04
CA VAL A 99 -15.46 -19.20 0.03
C VAL A 99 -16.70 -20.00 0.37
N VAL A 100 -16.59 -21.33 0.25
CA VAL A 100 -17.66 -22.27 0.57
C VAL A 100 -17.16 -23.30 1.58
N GLY A 101 -17.66 -23.20 2.81
CA GLY A 101 -17.50 -24.21 3.86
C GLY A 101 -18.21 -25.54 3.57
N ASN A 102 -17.78 -26.59 4.26
CA ASN A 102 -18.36 -27.91 4.18
C ASN A 102 -19.60 -28.04 5.09
N LYS A 103 -20.60 -28.84 4.67
CA LYS A 103 -21.82 -29.09 5.47
C LYS A 103 -21.54 -29.59 6.91
N LYS A 104 -20.44 -30.31 7.12
CA LYS A 104 -20.03 -30.81 8.44
C LYS A 104 -19.51 -29.68 9.33
N THR A 105 -18.72 -28.75 8.79
CA THR A 105 -18.16 -27.61 9.53
C THR A 105 -19.16 -26.48 9.71
N ASP A 106 -20.12 -26.32 8.79
CA ASP A 106 -21.22 -25.36 8.91
C ASP A 106 -22.04 -25.53 10.20
N ARG A 107 -22.05 -26.73 10.81
CA ARG A 107 -22.72 -26.98 12.10
C ARG A 107 -22.07 -26.25 13.27
N PHE A 108 -20.76 -26.01 13.20
CA PHE A 108 -20.01 -25.31 14.24
C PHE A 108 -19.85 -23.83 13.89
N PHE A 109 -19.52 -23.54 12.63
CA PHE A 109 -19.36 -22.19 12.12
C PHE A 109 -19.65 -22.16 10.63
N LYS A 110 -20.74 -21.50 10.24
CA LYS A 110 -21.08 -21.28 8.83
C LYS A 110 -20.13 -20.24 8.28
N MET A 111 -19.34 -20.64 7.27
CA MET A 111 -18.43 -19.75 6.54
C MET A 111 -18.87 -19.67 5.10
N ARG A 112 -19.43 -18.54 4.71
CA ARG A 112 -19.79 -18.21 3.32
C ARG A 112 -19.41 -16.75 3.10
N ASP A 113 -18.21 -16.57 2.57
CA ASP A 113 -17.67 -15.25 2.27
C ASP A 113 -17.58 -15.10 0.75
N THR A 114 -18.00 -13.94 0.26
CA THR A 114 -17.79 -13.49 -1.11
C THR A 114 -17.05 -12.17 -1.06
N LEU A 115 -15.83 -12.18 -1.56
CA LEU A 115 -14.94 -11.03 -1.62
C LEU A 115 -14.77 -10.64 -3.08
N THR A 116 -15.14 -9.42 -3.43
CA THR A 116 -14.95 -8.85 -4.76
C THR A 116 -14.06 -7.63 -4.63
N SER A 117 -12.99 -7.59 -5.41
CA SER A 117 -12.08 -6.46 -5.52
C SER A 117 -12.00 -6.03 -6.98
N VAL A 118 -12.11 -4.73 -7.23
CA VAL A 118 -11.93 -4.15 -8.56
C VAL A 118 -10.71 -3.25 -8.51
N VAL A 119 -9.79 -3.50 -9.45
CA VAL A 119 -8.54 -2.75 -9.58
C VAL A 119 -8.34 -2.33 -11.03
N SER A 120 -7.69 -1.20 -11.28
CA SER A 120 -7.30 -0.82 -12.65
C SER A 120 -6.24 -1.78 -13.20
N GLU A 121 -5.93 -1.70 -14.50
CA GLU A 121 -4.81 -2.46 -15.09
C GLU A 121 -3.46 -2.16 -14.43
N ARG A 122 -3.36 -0.99 -13.79
CA ARG A 122 -2.20 -0.50 -13.03
C ARG A 122 -2.25 -0.88 -11.55
N LEU A 123 -3.12 -1.81 -11.18
CA LEU A 123 -3.34 -2.29 -9.81
C LEU A 123 -3.77 -1.21 -8.81
N GLN A 124 -4.35 -0.10 -9.29
CA GLN A 124 -4.92 0.92 -8.40
C GLN A 124 -6.27 0.42 -7.89
N PRO A 125 -6.53 0.46 -6.58
CA PRO A 125 -7.81 0.02 -6.03
C PRO A 125 -8.93 0.96 -6.46
N ILE A 126 -10.04 0.40 -6.92
CA ILE A 126 -11.25 1.12 -7.34
C ILE A 126 -12.35 0.86 -6.32
N SER A 127 -12.65 -0.42 -6.06
CA SER A 127 -13.65 -0.80 -5.08
C SER A 127 -13.37 -2.16 -4.47
N PHE A 128 -13.92 -2.35 -3.28
CA PHE A 128 -13.88 -3.60 -2.54
C PHE A 128 -15.25 -3.86 -1.93
N ARG A 129 -15.69 -5.12 -2.00
CA ARG A 129 -16.94 -5.57 -1.41
C ARG A 129 -16.72 -6.92 -0.74
N LYS A 130 -17.06 -7.02 0.54
CA LYS A 130 -17.08 -8.27 1.29
C LYS A 130 -18.51 -8.55 1.74
N GLY A 131 -19.12 -9.61 1.21
CA GLY A 131 -20.29 -10.24 1.82
C GLY A 131 -19.84 -11.39 2.72
N ALA A 132 -20.17 -11.35 4.00
CA ALA A 132 -19.85 -12.42 4.94
C ALA A 132 -21.14 -12.91 5.60
N GLU A 133 -21.39 -14.22 5.51
CA GLU A 133 -22.44 -14.88 6.26
C GLU A 133 -21.84 -15.58 7.49
N GLU A 134 -22.03 -14.97 8.64
CA GLU A 134 -21.58 -15.49 9.92
C GLU A 134 -22.80 -15.98 10.71
N SER A 135 -22.96 -17.31 10.79
CA SER A 135 -24.09 -17.96 11.47
C SER A 135 -25.45 -17.52 10.92
N SER A 136 -26.13 -16.58 11.59
CA SER A 136 -27.45 -16.04 11.20
C SER A 136 -27.39 -14.60 10.69
N ARG A 137 -26.21 -13.99 10.62
CA ARG A 137 -26.02 -12.60 10.21
C ARG A 137 -25.32 -12.55 8.86
N TYR A 138 -25.86 -11.72 7.98
CA TYR A 138 -25.23 -11.37 6.72
C TYR A 138 -24.76 -9.92 6.81
N THR A 139 -23.45 -9.72 6.66
CA THR A 139 -22.84 -8.39 6.68
C THR A 139 -22.24 -8.09 5.32
N ILE A 140 -22.39 -6.85 4.86
CA ILE A 140 -21.82 -6.37 3.61
C ILE A 140 -20.93 -5.19 3.94
N ASP A 141 -19.62 -5.34 3.77
CA ASP A 141 -18.67 -4.22 3.83
C ASP A 141 -18.34 -3.78 2.40
N GLU A 142 -18.62 -2.52 2.08
CA GLU A 142 -18.31 -1.91 0.78
C GLU A 142 -17.36 -0.72 0.96
N VAL A 143 -16.34 -0.66 0.12
CA VAL A 143 -15.34 0.40 0.11
C VAL A 143 -15.14 0.88 -1.31
N SER A 144 -15.18 2.20 -1.52
CA SER A 144 -14.87 2.84 -2.80
C SER A 144 -13.70 3.80 -2.64
N PHE A 145 -12.76 3.73 -3.59
CA PHE A 145 -11.57 4.55 -3.63
C PHE A 145 -11.68 5.53 -4.79
N PHE A 146 -11.42 6.80 -4.53
CA PHE A 146 -11.43 7.82 -5.58
C PHE A 146 -10.41 8.92 -5.27
N ASN A 147 -9.89 9.53 -6.32
CA ASN A 147 -9.01 10.69 -6.19
C ASN A 147 -9.78 11.94 -6.62
N LYS A 148 -9.65 13.02 -5.83
CA LYS A 148 -10.17 14.34 -6.16
C LYS A 148 -9.11 15.38 -5.82
N ASP A 149 -8.73 16.18 -6.81
CA ASP A 149 -7.75 17.26 -6.67
C ASP A 149 -6.40 16.81 -6.10
N GLY A 150 -5.94 15.60 -6.46
CA GLY A 150 -4.70 15.01 -5.97
C GLY A 150 -4.81 14.40 -4.56
N VAL A 151 -5.97 14.49 -3.92
CA VAL A 151 -6.25 13.87 -2.62
C VAL A 151 -6.99 12.56 -2.81
N HIS A 152 -6.52 11.51 -2.14
CA HIS A 152 -7.16 10.19 -2.15
C HIS A 152 -8.22 10.09 -1.04
N TYR A 153 -9.41 9.64 -1.41
CA TYR A 153 -10.54 9.46 -0.53
C TYR A 153 -10.96 7.99 -0.50
N VAL A 154 -11.44 7.58 0.67
CA VAL A 154 -12.00 6.24 0.90
C VAL A 154 -13.40 6.43 1.47
N LYS A 155 -14.40 5.89 0.78
CA LYS A 155 -15.77 5.84 1.26
C LYS A 155 -16.08 4.40 1.66
N GLN A 156 -16.31 4.19 2.96
CA GLN A 156 -16.64 2.88 3.51
C GLN A 156 -18.10 2.84 4.00
N GLN A 157 -18.78 1.73 3.74
CA GLN A 157 -20.14 1.44 4.17
C GLN A 157 -20.19 0.00 4.71
N ARG A 158 -20.98 -0.23 5.76
CA ARG A 158 -21.19 -1.53 6.41
C ARG A 158 -22.65 -1.71 6.79
#